data_AF-A0A3D0HN55-F1
#
_entry.id   AF-A0A3D0HN55-F1
#
_cell.length_a   1.000
_cell.length_b   1.000
_cell.length_c   1.000
_cell.angle_alpha   90.00
_cell.angle_beta   90.00
_cell.angle_gamma   90.00
#
_symmetry.space_group_name_H-M   'P 1'
#
loop_
_entity.id
_entity.type
_entity.pdbx_description
1 polymer ?
#
loop_
_entity_poly.entity_id
_entity_poly.type
_entity_poly.pdbx_seq_one_letter_code
_entity_poly.pdbx_strand_id
1 'polypeptide(L)'
;ERANALRDQLVDYQTNMNQEVKNQVDQINTIVDQVREYNELIQKYEATGESANDYRDSRNLLLDQLNEIVNVDCYEEVDGTVTIYAEGQYLLEANIQHRLTTAFESETSKLLKPVWEAGGDFFFRGELAYSSENDSDTGSLRGLLVARGNSTTTYLDIPQKPQESDFTDENGNFDQKAYFNATEEYNRKVEQYNENVQPSIVMTIQAEFDQLIHGIVTMINDTLCPNKEITLSDGTKMTVLDTDKAPIGDDENKTMGAELFKRRTQDRYTEKTVTVLDEDGNPKAVTVYEYNPENPDDHYSLYTTDQLGVNPELMKDPSKLPLSANESSGHVDGYTLDLCQDLLKSWQGKFGVLDPNSMTTYNFCDYYGAMVGQFATLGNVWKGIIENQETTVYSVEKARQNEMGVSTDEELSDLIKYQQCYNASSRYITVIDEMIEHLITRM
;
A
#
# COMPACT_ATOMS: atom_id res chain seq x y z
N GLU A 1 8.00 -12.44 17.77
CA GLU A 1 8.38 -13.52 16.81
C GLU A 1 7.34 -13.75 15.73
N ARG A 2 6.19 -14.39 15.99
CA ARG A 2 5.16 -14.60 14.94
C ARG A 2 4.67 -13.29 14.33
N ALA A 3 4.49 -12.25 15.14
CA ALA A 3 4.14 -10.92 14.66
C ALA A 3 5.21 -10.34 13.71
N ASN A 4 6.49 -10.43 14.09
CA ASN A 4 7.60 -10.01 13.23
C ASN A 4 7.62 -10.81 11.92
N ALA A 5 7.41 -12.12 11.98
CA ALA A 5 7.37 -12.96 10.78
C ALA A 5 6.22 -12.58 9.84
N LEU A 6 5.02 -12.28 10.38
CA LEU A 6 3.90 -11.81 9.55
C LEU A 6 4.19 -10.44 8.93
N ARG A 7 4.76 -9.52 9.71
CA ARG A 7 5.19 -8.21 9.20
C ARG A 7 6.22 -8.37 8.08
N ASP A 8 7.23 -9.21 8.28
CA ASP A 8 8.27 -9.46 7.28
C ASP A 8 7.67 -10.07 6.01
N GLN A 9 6.70 -10.98 6.13
CA GLN A 9 5.96 -11.51 4.98
C GLN A 9 5.17 -10.43 4.23
N LEU A 10 4.54 -9.48 4.92
CA LEU A 10 3.82 -8.37 4.28
C LEU A 10 4.78 -7.40 3.57
N VAL A 11 5.92 -7.09 4.19
CA VAL A 11 6.97 -6.26 3.58
C VAL A 11 7.58 -6.96 2.37
N ASP A 12 7.89 -8.25 2.50
CA ASP A 12 8.38 -9.07 1.40
C ASP A 12 7.36 -9.12 0.26
N TYR A 13 6.06 -9.22 0.56
CA TYR A 13 5.00 -9.13 -0.44
C TYR A 13 5.05 -7.80 -1.21
N GLN A 14 5.20 -6.65 -0.53
CA GLN A 14 5.38 -5.36 -1.21
C GLN A 14 6.63 -5.32 -2.09
N THR A 15 7.76 -5.83 -1.59
CA THR A 15 9.02 -5.81 -2.37
C THR A 15 8.99 -6.78 -3.55
N ASN A 16 8.30 -7.92 -3.45
CA ASN A 16 8.11 -8.85 -4.56
C ASN A 16 7.27 -8.20 -5.69
N MET A 17 6.30 -7.35 -5.34
CA MET A 17 5.54 -6.57 -6.33
C MET A 17 6.42 -5.58 -7.11
N ASN A 18 7.60 -5.19 -6.62
CA ASN A 18 8.54 -4.39 -7.42
C ASN A 18 9.01 -5.11 -8.68
N GLN A 19 9.20 -6.44 -8.59
CA GLN A 19 9.59 -7.21 -9.75
C GLN A 19 8.48 -7.18 -10.79
N GLU A 20 7.22 -7.24 -10.36
CA GLU A 20 6.07 -7.16 -11.25
C GLU A 20 5.91 -5.76 -11.87
N VAL A 21 6.10 -4.68 -11.10
CA VAL A 21 6.15 -3.31 -11.63
C VAL A 21 7.22 -3.20 -12.72
N LYS A 22 8.41 -3.75 -12.47
CA LYS A 22 9.50 -3.73 -13.45
C LYS A 22 9.14 -4.55 -14.70
N ASN A 23 8.59 -5.76 -14.52
CA ASN A 23 8.16 -6.61 -15.63
C ASN A 23 7.15 -5.90 -16.53
N GLN A 24 6.16 -5.21 -15.93
CA GLN A 24 5.15 -4.48 -16.68
C GLN A 24 5.70 -3.25 -17.40
N VAL A 25 6.64 -2.52 -16.78
CA VAL A 25 7.38 -1.43 -17.44
C VAL A 25 8.20 -1.96 -18.64
N ASP A 26 8.91 -3.07 -18.46
CA ASP A 26 9.67 -3.72 -19.53
C ASP A 26 8.74 -4.23 -20.64
N GLN A 27 7.56 -4.73 -20.29
CA GLN A 27 6.53 -5.16 -21.24
C GLN A 27 5.94 -3.98 -22.02
N ILE A 28 5.61 -2.85 -21.38
CA ILE A 28 5.20 -1.62 -22.05
C ILE A 28 6.24 -1.21 -23.08
N ASN A 29 7.51 -1.13 -22.68
CA ASN A 29 8.59 -0.76 -23.58
C ASN A 29 8.71 -1.73 -24.76
N THR A 30 8.56 -3.03 -24.53
CA THR A 30 8.65 -4.06 -25.58
C THR A 30 7.48 -3.95 -26.55
N ILE A 31 6.25 -3.79 -26.05
CA ILE A 31 5.06 -3.64 -26.89
C ILE A 31 5.18 -2.39 -27.77
N VAL A 32 5.56 -1.25 -27.18
CA VAL A 32 5.71 0.01 -27.92
C VAL A 32 6.82 -0.08 -28.97
N ASP A 33 7.91 -0.81 -28.68
CA ASP A 33 9.00 -1.07 -29.63
C ASP A 33 8.51 -1.88 -30.84
N GLN A 34 7.70 -2.92 -30.61
CA GLN A 34 7.09 -3.72 -31.66
C GLN A 34 6.05 -2.94 -32.48
N VAL A 35 5.24 -2.10 -31.83
CA VAL A 35 4.31 -1.20 -32.55
C VAL A 35 5.08 -0.24 -33.45
N ARG A 36 6.21 0.31 -33.00
CA ARG A 36 7.09 1.13 -33.84
C ARG A 36 7.60 0.35 -35.06
N GLU A 37 8.05 -0.89 -34.87
CA GLU A 37 8.49 -1.74 -36.00
C GLU A 37 7.36 -2.00 -36.99
N TYR A 38 6.14 -2.24 -36.53
CA TYR A 38 4.98 -2.39 -37.41
C TYR A 38 4.59 -1.08 -38.11
N ASN A 39 4.69 0.08 -37.45
CA ASN A 39 4.49 1.38 -38.09
C ASN A 39 5.44 1.55 -39.29
N GLU A 40 6.73 1.23 -39.13
CA GLU A 40 7.72 1.30 -40.22
C GLU A 40 7.39 0.35 -41.37
N LEU A 41 6.95 -0.88 -41.07
CA LEU A 41 6.56 -1.86 -42.08
C LEU A 41 5.30 -1.42 -42.83
N ILE A 42 4.26 -0.98 -42.12
CA ILE A 42 3.00 -0.49 -42.71
C ILE A 42 3.30 0.67 -43.66
N GLN A 43 4.05 1.67 -43.19
CA GLN A 43 4.43 2.82 -44.00
C GLN A 43 5.18 2.39 -45.28
N LYS A 44 6.07 1.40 -45.17
CA LYS A 44 6.83 0.87 -46.31
C LYS A 44 5.94 0.16 -47.34
N TYR A 45 5.06 -0.74 -46.91
CA TYR A 45 4.18 -1.51 -47.80
C TYR A 45 3.13 -0.61 -48.46
N GLU A 46 2.50 0.27 -47.70
CA GLU A 46 1.45 1.18 -48.21
C GLU A 46 2.04 2.26 -49.13
N ALA A 47 3.27 2.70 -48.91
CA ALA A 47 3.98 3.58 -49.85
C ALA A 47 4.21 2.94 -51.22
N THR A 48 4.29 1.60 -51.30
CA THR A 48 4.37 0.84 -52.55
C THR A 48 3.01 0.47 -53.14
N GLY A 49 1.91 0.81 -52.46
CA GLY A 49 0.54 0.46 -52.83
C GLY A 49 0.13 -0.98 -52.50
N GLU A 50 0.95 -1.70 -51.74
CA GLU A 50 0.63 -3.03 -51.21
C GLU A 50 -0.15 -2.90 -49.89
N SER A 51 -1.05 -3.83 -49.60
CA SER A 51 -1.82 -3.84 -48.35
C SER A 51 -0.97 -4.37 -47.19
N ALA A 52 -0.98 -3.65 -46.05
CA ALA A 52 -0.29 -4.03 -44.82
C ALA A 52 -1.23 -4.58 -43.74
N ASN A 53 -2.37 -5.15 -44.13
CA ASN A 53 -3.43 -5.58 -43.19
C ASN A 53 -2.92 -6.51 -42.07
N ASP A 54 -2.11 -7.53 -42.39
CA ASP A 54 -1.58 -8.46 -41.37
C ASP A 54 -0.73 -7.74 -40.31
N TYR A 55 0.02 -6.71 -40.71
CA TYR A 55 0.81 -5.89 -39.80
C TYR A 55 -0.07 -4.96 -38.96
N ARG A 56 -1.15 -4.42 -39.54
CA ARG A 56 -2.16 -3.63 -38.82
C ARG A 56 -2.87 -4.47 -37.76
N ASP A 57 -3.24 -5.70 -38.08
CA ASP A 57 -3.87 -6.62 -37.11
C ASP A 57 -2.93 -6.97 -35.97
N SER A 58 -1.67 -7.29 -36.30
CA SER A 58 -0.63 -7.58 -35.30
C SER A 58 -0.35 -6.37 -34.39
N ARG A 59 -0.31 -5.16 -34.98
CA ARG A 59 -0.18 -3.89 -34.25
C ARG A 59 -1.37 -3.67 -33.33
N ASN A 60 -2.60 -3.85 -33.80
CA ASN A 60 -3.80 -3.61 -33.00
C ASN A 60 -3.90 -4.58 -31.83
N LEU A 61 -3.50 -5.85 -31.99
CA LEU A 61 -3.40 -6.80 -30.89
C LEU A 61 -2.42 -6.33 -29.81
N LEU A 62 -1.28 -5.76 -30.22
CA LEU A 62 -0.31 -5.19 -29.29
C LEU A 62 -0.85 -3.95 -28.56
N LEU A 63 -1.63 -3.10 -29.24
CA LEU A 63 -2.29 -1.96 -28.62
C LEU A 63 -3.35 -2.40 -27.59
N ASP A 64 -4.11 -3.46 -27.89
CA ASP A 64 -5.04 -4.07 -26.92
C ASP A 64 -4.29 -4.57 -25.67
N GLN A 65 -3.18 -5.28 -25.85
CA GLN A 65 -2.32 -5.74 -24.74
C GLN A 65 -1.69 -4.61 -23.95
N LEU A 66 -1.30 -3.51 -24.60
CA LEU A 66 -0.78 -2.33 -23.91
C LEU A 66 -1.85 -1.72 -23.01
N ASN A 67 -3.09 -1.65 -23.49
CA ASN A 67 -4.21 -1.05 -22.77
C ASN A 67 -4.64 -1.87 -21.53
N GLU A 68 -4.30 -3.15 -21.45
CA GLU A 68 -4.46 -3.97 -20.24
C GLU A 68 -3.46 -3.57 -19.13
N ILE A 69 -2.29 -3.04 -19.51
CA ILE A 69 -1.23 -2.65 -18.58
C ILE A 69 -1.40 -1.21 -18.12
N VAL A 70 -1.62 -0.31 -19.07
CA VAL A 70 -1.75 1.13 -18.84
C VAL A 70 -2.77 1.73 -19.80
N ASN A 71 -3.57 2.66 -19.30
CA ASN A 71 -4.51 3.40 -20.13
C ASN A 71 -3.76 4.23 -21.18
N VAL A 72 -4.06 3.98 -22.46
CA VAL A 72 -3.42 4.68 -23.59
C VAL A 72 -4.44 5.23 -24.57
N ASP A 73 -4.16 6.44 -25.06
CA ASP A 73 -4.84 7.03 -26.21
C ASP A 73 -4.01 6.80 -27.46
N CYS A 74 -4.60 6.16 -28.47
CA CYS A 74 -3.94 5.84 -29.72
C CYS A 74 -4.58 6.60 -30.90
N TYR A 75 -3.75 7.21 -31.75
CA TYR A 75 -4.19 7.93 -32.93
C TYR A 75 -3.45 7.43 -34.16
N GLU A 76 -4.19 7.05 -35.20
CA GLU A 76 -3.60 6.71 -36.49
C GLU A 76 -3.51 7.95 -37.39
N GLU A 77 -2.32 8.18 -37.93
CA GLU A 77 -2.00 9.27 -38.84
C GLU A 77 -2.35 8.90 -40.30
N VAL A 78 -2.37 9.91 -41.18
CA VAL A 78 -2.69 9.73 -42.61
C VAL A 78 -1.72 8.79 -43.33
N ASP A 79 -0.49 8.66 -42.83
CA ASP A 79 0.53 7.78 -43.38
C ASP A 79 0.49 6.35 -42.80
N GLY A 80 -0.56 6.03 -42.03
CA GLY A 80 -0.80 4.72 -41.43
C GLY A 80 -0.05 4.45 -40.14
N THR A 81 0.84 5.36 -39.70
CA THR A 81 1.55 5.23 -38.42
C THR A 81 0.63 5.52 -37.24
N VAL A 82 0.85 4.85 -36.11
CA VAL A 82 0.11 5.09 -34.86
C VAL A 82 0.99 5.80 -33.84
N THR A 83 0.43 6.87 -33.27
CA THR A 83 0.95 7.59 -32.10
C THR A 83 0.27 7.05 -30.84
N ILE A 84 1.04 6.86 -29.77
CA ILE A 84 0.58 6.35 -28.47
C ILE A 84 0.84 7.40 -27.40
N TYR A 85 -0.21 7.83 -26.72
CA TYR A 85 -0.17 8.81 -25.64
C TYR A 85 -0.64 8.17 -24.33
N ALA A 86 0.07 8.43 -23.24
CA ALA A 86 -0.24 7.89 -21.92
C ALA A 86 0.17 8.90 -20.84
N GLU A 87 -0.68 9.09 -19.82
CA GLU A 87 -0.35 9.88 -18.61
C GLU A 87 0.22 11.29 -18.91
N GLY A 88 -0.25 11.92 -19.99
CA GLY A 88 0.15 13.28 -20.35
C GLY A 88 1.39 13.38 -21.26
N GLN A 89 1.98 12.26 -21.71
CA GLN A 89 3.15 12.25 -22.60
C GLN A 89 3.05 11.14 -23.65
N TYR A 90 3.83 11.27 -24.73
CA TYR A 90 3.90 10.25 -25.77
C TYR A 90 4.76 9.07 -25.32
N LEU A 91 4.24 7.85 -25.42
CA LEU A 91 5.05 6.62 -25.43
C LEU A 91 5.65 6.39 -26.82
N LEU A 92 4.92 6.78 -27.87
CA LEU A 92 5.34 6.70 -29.27
C LEU A 92 4.79 7.90 -30.03
N GLU A 93 5.66 8.68 -30.65
CA GLU A 93 5.29 9.75 -31.58
C GLU A 93 5.86 9.40 -32.97
N ALA A 94 4.98 8.99 -33.89
CA ALA A 94 5.35 8.39 -35.18
C ALA A 94 6.33 7.20 -35.04
N ASN A 95 7.63 7.44 -35.24
CA ASN A 95 8.70 6.44 -35.11
C ASN A 95 9.66 6.72 -33.92
N ILE A 96 9.33 7.69 -33.06
CA ILE A 96 10.14 8.04 -31.90
C ILE A 96 9.51 7.43 -30.65
N GLN A 97 10.15 6.41 -30.09
CA GLN A 97 9.73 5.81 -28.83
C GLN A 97 10.32 6.58 -27.65
N HIS A 98 9.48 6.90 -26.68
CA HIS A 98 9.88 7.37 -25.36
C HIS A 98 9.77 6.22 -24.37
N ARG A 99 10.89 5.87 -23.75
CA ARG A 99 10.99 4.70 -22.88
C ARG A 99 10.72 5.04 -21.43
N LEU A 100 10.20 4.04 -20.73
CA LEU A 100 10.03 4.03 -19.30
C LEU A 100 11.16 3.26 -18.63
N THR A 101 11.44 3.61 -17.38
CA THR A 101 12.30 2.83 -16.49
C THR A 101 11.69 2.84 -15.09
N THR A 102 12.41 2.26 -14.12
CA THR A 102 11.96 2.26 -12.72
C THR A 102 12.95 3.01 -11.84
N ALA A 103 12.41 3.73 -10.85
CA ALA A 103 13.18 4.41 -9.82
C ALA A 103 12.60 4.11 -8.43
N PHE A 104 13.37 4.31 -7.37
CA PHE A 104 12.83 4.19 -6.01
C PHE A 104 11.85 5.34 -5.70
N GLU A 105 10.82 5.05 -4.90
CA GLU A 105 9.84 6.06 -4.44
C GLU A 105 10.52 7.23 -3.70
N SER A 106 11.58 6.93 -2.93
CA SER A 106 12.41 7.90 -2.20
C SER A 106 13.82 7.36 -2.00
N GLU A 107 14.76 8.18 -1.51
CA GLU A 107 16.13 7.75 -1.20
C GLU A 107 16.20 6.62 -0.16
N THR A 108 15.18 6.50 0.71
CA THR A 108 15.11 5.51 1.78
C THR A 108 14.19 4.34 1.46
N SER A 109 13.33 4.48 0.43
CA SER A 109 12.36 3.45 0.05
C SER A 109 13.01 2.33 -0.76
N LYS A 110 12.53 1.11 -0.54
CA LYS A 110 12.88 -0.05 -1.37
C LYS A 110 11.84 -0.30 -2.46
N LEU A 111 10.78 0.50 -2.54
CA LEU A 111 9.68 0.32 -3.47
C LEU A 111 9.98 1.07 -4.78
N LEU A 112 9.63 0.44 -5.91
CA LEU A 112 9.87 0.99 -7.24
C LEU A 112 8.63 1.67 -7.80
N LYS A 113 8.82 2.79 -8.49
CA LYS A 113 7.82 3.47 -9.32
C LYS A 113 8.29 3.58 -10.77
N PRO A 114 7.35 3.58 -11.75
CA PRO A 114 7.67 3.87 -13.13
C PRO A 114 7.98 5.35 -13.32
N VAL A 115 9.03 5.62 -14.10
CA VAL A 115 9.48 6.97 -14.45
C VAL A 115 9.87 7.00 -15.92
N TRP A 116 9.83 8.18 -16.54
CA TRP A 116 10.35 8.37 -17.89
C TRP A 116 11.88 8.28 -17.88
N GLU A 117 12.49 7.66 -18.90
CA GLU A 117 13.96 7.67 -19.05
C GLU A 117 14.52 9.10 -19.19
N ALA A 118 13.74 10.01 -19.77
CA ALA A 118 14.06 11.42 -19.88
C ALA A 118 13.96 12.19 -18.54
N GLY A 119 13.42 11.54 -17.50
CA GLY A 119 13.17 12.10 -16.18
C GLY A 119 11.70 12.50 -15.97
N GLY A 120 11.28 12.46 -14.72
CA GLY A 120 9.89 12.72 -14.30
C GLY A 120 9.12 11.42 -14.04
N ASP A 121 8.17 11.50 -13.11
CA ASP A 121 7.31 10.37 -12.77
C ASP A 121 6.38 10.03 -13.94
N PHE A 122 6.14 8.74 -14.16
CA PHE A 122 5.24 8.30 -15.23
C PHE A 122 3.79 8.66 -14.92
N PHE A 123 3.31 8.28 -13.74
CA PHE A 123 1.99 8.67 -13.25
C PHE A 123 2.04 10.08 -12.67
N PHE A 124 1.29 11.00 -13.29
CA PHE A 124 1.29 12.42 -12.90
C PHE A 124 0.60 12.67 -11.55
N ARG A 125 -0.33 11.80 -11.16
CA ARG A 125 -1.08 11.90 -9.90
C ARG A 125 -0.62 10.77 -8.98
N GLY A 126 0.21 11.10 -7.99
CA GLY A 126 0.66 10.19 -6.93
C GLY A 126 -0.45 9.75 -5.96
N GLU A 127 -1.71 10.00 -6.30
CA GLU A 127 -2.87 9.55 -5.54
C GLU A 127 -3.00 8.03 -5.70
N LEU A 128 -2.98 7.32 -4.58
CA LEU A 128 -3.31 5.90 -4.54
C LEU A 128 -4.83 5.68 -4.62
N ALA A 129 -5.64 6.74 -4.50
CA ALA A 129 -7.09 6.66 -4.49
C ALA A 129 -7.67 6.19 -5.84
N TYR A 130 -8.62 5.25 -5.77
CA TYR A 130 -9.42 4.81 -6.91
C TYR A 130 -10.43 5.90 -7.30
N SER A 131 -10.44 6.28 -8.56
CA SER A 131 -11.37 7.27 -9.11
C SER A 131 -11.56 7.03 -10.60
N SER A 132 -12.77 6.62 -10.96
CA SER A 132 -13.19 6.53 -12.36
C SER A 132 -13.31 7.90 -13.04
N GLU A 133 -13.33 9.01 -12.27
CA GLU A 133 -13.27 10.36 -12.84
C GLU A 133 -11.85 10.72 -13.30
N ASN A 134 -10.85 10.14 -12.66
CA ASN A 134 -9.44 10.40 -12.90
C ASN A 134 -8.73 9.23 -13.60
N ASP A 135 -9.50 8.25 -14.09
CA ASP A 135 -9.05 6.99 -14.69
C ASP A 135 -7.99 6.26 -13.84
N SER A 136 -8.03 6.44 -12.51
CA SER A 136 -7.07 5.83 -11.60
C SER A 136 -7.38 4.39 -11.22
N ASP A 137 -8.52 3.88 -11.67
CA ASP A 137 -8.98 2.51 -11.56
C ASP A 137 -8.70 1.68 -12.83
N THR A 138 -7.86 2.18 -13.74
CA THR A 138 -7.54 1.53 -15.02
C THR A 138 -6.08 1.09 -15.10
N GLY A 139 -5.83 0.01 -15.86
CA GLY A 139 -4.49 -0.55 -16.07
C GLY A 139 -3.98 -1.39 -14.90
N SER A 140 -3.43 -2.57 -15.22
CA SER A 140 -2.86 -3.46 -14.21
C SER A 140 -1.64 -2.87 -13.49
N LEU A 141 -0.85 -1.99 -14.15
CA LEU A 141 0.30 -1.34 -13.52
C LEU A 141 -0.11 -0.39 -12.41
N ARG A 142 -1.13 0.44 -12.66
CA ARG A 142 -1.64 1.36 -11.65
C ARG A 142 -2.33 0.59 -10.52
N GLY A 143 -3.14 -0.42 -10.84
CA GLY A 143 -3.78 -1.29 -9.86
C GLY A 143 -2.76 -1.98 -8.93
N LEU A 144 -1.63 -2.43 -9.47
CA LEU A 144 -0.54 -3.02 -8.71
C LEU A 144 0.11 -2.01 -7.75
N LEU A 145 0.41 -0.80 -8.23
CA LEU A 145 1.00 0.27 -7.41
C LEU A 145 0.07 0.68 -6.28
N VAL A 146 -1.23 0.81 -6.57
CA VAL A 146 -2.26 1.13 -5.56
C VAL A 146 -2.34 0.03 -4.51
N ALA A 147 -2.51 -1.23 -4.92
CA ALA A 147 -2.64 -2.34 -3.98
C ALA A 147 -1.39 -2.48 -3.08
N ARG A 148 -0.20 -2.32 -3.66
CA ARG A 148 1.09 -2.37 -2.97
C ARG A 148 1.29 -1.19 -2.01
N GLY A 149 0.93 0.01 -2.45
CA GLY A 149 1.27 1.26 -1.78
C GLY A 149 2.68 1.75 -2.10
N ASN A 150 3.06 2.86 -1.44
CA ASN A 150 4.32 3.59 -1.66
C ASN A 150 5.30 3.53 -0.46
N SER A 151 4.86 2.99 0.68
CA SER A 151 5.65 2.91 1.90
C SER A 151 5.18 1.75 2.80
N THR A 152 5.93 1.48 3.87
CA THR A 152 5.52 0.55 4.93
C THR A 152 4.91 1.36 6.06
N THR A 153 3.70 0.99 6.47
CA THR A 153 2.95 1.69 7.51
C THR A 153 3.08 1.02 8.88
N THR A 154 2.68 1.76 9.90
CA THR A 154 2.73 1.40 11.32
C THR A 154 1.45 1.85 12.01
N TYR A 155 1.33 1.58 13.31
CA TYR A 155 0.19 2.06 14.09
C TYR A 155 0.02 3.60 14.10
N LEU A 156 1.09 4.36 13.83
CA LEU A 156 1.04 5.83 13.77
C LEU A 156 0.24 6.35 12.57
N ASP A 157 0.09 5.53 11.54
CA ASP A 157 -0.69 5.85 10.35
C ASP A 157 -2.19 5.73 10.59
N ILE A 158 -2.64 5.24 11.77
CA ILE A 158 -4.04 5.20 12.19
C ILE A 158 -4.25 6.27 13.28
N PRO A 159 -4.71 7.49 12.90
CA PRO A 159 -4.87 8.58 13.84
C PRO A 159 -5.88 8.25 14.93
N GLN A 160 -5.53 8.56 16.17
CA GLN A 160 -6.44 8.41 17.31
C GLN A 160 -7.16 9.73 17.59
N LYS A 161 -8.48 9.65 17.76
CA LYS A 161 -9.30 10.84 18.03
C LYS A 161 -8.97 11.40 19.42
N PRO A 162 -8.62 12.70 19.55
CA PRO A 162 -8.37 13.33 20.83
C PRO A 162 -9.60 13.23 21.76
N GLN A 163 -9.39 12.87 23.03
CA GLN A 163 -10.47 12.83 24.02
C GLN A 163 -10.49 14.12 24.85
N GLU A 164 -11.67 14.64 25.16
CA GLU A 164 -11.80 15.88 25.96
C GLU A 164 -11.18 15.75 27.35
N SER A 165 -11.17 14.53 27.91
CA SER A 165 -10.54 14.21 29.19
C SER A 165 -9.06 14.57 29.23
N ASP A 166 -8.37 14.43 28.10
CA ASP A 166 -6.91 14.60 28.01
C ASP A 166 -6.51 16.08 28.07
N PHE A 167 -7.48 16.99 27.87
CA PHE A 167 -7.31 18.43 27.89
C PHE A 167 -8.03 19.08 29.08
N THR A 168 -8.48 18.27 30.04
CA THR A 168 -9.10 18.75 31.26
C THR A 168 -8.11 18.60 32.41
N ASP A 169 -7.79 19.70 33.09
CA ASP A 169 -6.88 19.66 34.24
C ASP A 169 -7.51 18.95 35.46
N GLU A 170 -6.71 18.66 36.49
CA GLU A 170 -7.17 18.04 37.75
C GLU A 170 -8.25 18.85 38.48
N ASN A 171 -8.39 20.14 38.15
CA ASN A 171 -9.40 21.04 38.70
C ASN A 171 -10.68 21.12 37.84
N GLY A 172 -10.75 20.37 36.74
CA GLY A 172 -11.88 20.34 35.82
C GLY A 172 -11.88 21.48 34.78
N ASN A 173 -10.81 22.25 34.64
CA ASN A 173 -10.69 23.28 33.62
C ASN A 173 -10.29 22.65 32.28
N PHE A 174 -11.16 22.80 31.28
CA PHE A 174 -10.93 22.31 29.94
C PHE A 174 -10.18 23.33 29.08
N ASP A 175 -9.02 22.94 28.55
CA ASP A 175 -8.27 23.71 27.56
C ASP A 175 -8.87 23.51 26.16
N GLN A 176 -9.89 24.33 25.87
CA GLN A 176 -10.58 24.31 24.59
C GLN A 176 -9.65 24.61 23.40
N LYS A 177 -8.60 25.42 23.60
CA LYS A 177 -7.69 25.79 22.52
C LYS A 177 -6.77 24.64 22.16
N ALA A 178 -6.21 23.96 23.17
CA ALA A 178 -5.39 22.79 22.95
C ALA A 178 -6.19 21.64 22.31
N TYR A 179 -7.42 21.41 22.77
CA TYR A 179 -8.32 20.41 22.17
C TYR A 179 -8.67 20.73 20.70
N PHE A 180 -8.98 21.99 20.40
CA PHE A 180 -9.25 22.43 19.03
C PHE A 180 -8.04 22.17 18.11
N ASN A 181 -6.84 22.56 18.52
CA ASN A 181 -5.63 22.35 17.75
C ASN A 181 -5.35 20.86 17.50
N ALA A 182 -5.52 20.02 18.53
CA ALA A 182 -5.34 18.57 18.41
C ALA A 182 -6.39 17.94 17.47
N THR A 183 -7.61 18.48 17.46
CA THR A 183 -8.68 18.01 16.56
C THR A 183 -8.39 18.40 15.10
N GLU A 184 -7.85 19.59 14.84
CA GLU A 184 -7.41 19.96 13.49
C GLU A 184 -6.25 19.10 13.00
N GLU A 185 -5.26 18.82 13.86
CA GLU A 185 -4.17 17.92 13.51
C GLU A 185 -4.67 16.50 13.22
N TYR A 186 -5.60 16.01 14.04
CA TYR A 186 -6.27 14.74 13.80
C TYR A 186 -6.93 14.71 12.43
N ASN A 187 -7.78 15.69 12.10
CA ASN A 187 -8.47 15.74 10.81
C ASN A 187 -7.50 15.75 9.63
N ARG A 188 -6.39 16.50 9.72
CA ARG A 188 -5.34 16.49 8.70
C ARG A 188 -4.69 15.11 8.53
N LYS A 189 -4.45 14.40 9.64
CA LYS A 189 -3.91 13.03 9.58
C LYS A 189 -4.93 12.04 9.01
N VAL A 190 -6.23 12.22 9.27
CA VAL A 190 -7.29 11.40 8.66
C VAL A 190 -7.32 11.61 7.14
N GLU A 191 -7.20 12.86 6.66
CA GLU A 191 -7.07 13.14 5.23
C GLU A 191 -5.85 12.42 4.63
N GLN A 192 -4.69 12.50 5.28
CA GLN A 192 -3.49 11.79 4.84
C GLN A 192 -3.67 10.26 4.80
N TYR A 193 -4.35 9.69 5.80
CA TYR A 193 -4.69 8.27 5.83
C TYR A 193 -5.59 7.89 4.64
N ASN A 194 -6.65 8.68 4.40
CA ASN A 194 -7.61 8.43 3.32
C ASN A 194 -6.97 8.53 1.92
N GLU A 195 -5.98 9.41 1.75
CA GLU A 195 -5.30 9.61 0.46
C GLU A 195 -4.18 8.58 0.21
N ASN A 196 -3.45 8.16 1.24
CA ASN A 196 -2.19 7.42 1.08
C ASN A 196 -2.23 5.99 1.64
N VAL A 197 -2.99 5.73 2.70
CA VAL A 197 -2.96 4.43 3.41
C VAL A 197 -4.18 3.60 3.04
N GLN A 198 -5.38 4.16 3.23
CA GLN A 198 -6.65 3.49 3.00
C GLN A 198 -6.80 2.90 1.58
N PRO A 199 -6.33 3.56 0.50
CA PRO A 199 -6.47 2.99 -0.84
C PRO A 199 -5.60 1.73 -1.05
N SER A 200 -4.48 1.62 -0.33
CA SER A 200 -3.60 0.46 -0.41
C SER A 200 -4.02 -0.61 0.59
N ILE A 201 -4.43 -1.77 0.07
CA ILE A 201 -4.78 -2.91 0.91
C ILE A 201 -3.60 -3.39 1.76
N VAL A 202 -2.37 -3.38 1.21
CA VAL A 202 -1.21 -3.87 1.95
C VAL A 202 -0.81 -2.90 3.06
N MET A 203 -0.80 -1.59 2.78
CA MET A 203 -0.52 -0.58 3.80
C MET A 203 -1.59 -0.55 4.90
N THR A 204 -2.86 -0.75 4.53
CA THR A 204 -3.95 -0.84 5.52
C THR A 204 -3.75 -2.05 6.44
N ILE A 205 -3.48 -3.24 5.89
CA ILE A 205 -3.19 -4.46 6.70
C ILE A 205 -1.99 -4.24 7.63
N GLN A 206 -0.92 -3.64 7.13
CA GLN A 206 0.29 -3.38 7.91
C GLN A 206 0.00 -2.47 9.10
N ALA A 207 -0.70 -1.36 8.89
CA ALA A 207 -1.05 -0.40 9.93
C ALA A 207 -1.97 -1.01 10.99
N GLU A 208 -3.05 -1.69 10.56
CA GLU A 208 -4.02 -2.33 11.45
C GLU A 208 -3.38 -3.45 12.29
N PHE A 209 -2.53 -4.27 11.66
CA PHE A 209 -1.83 -5.34 12.35
C PHE A 209 -0.81 -4.78 13.35
N ASP A 210 -0.03 -3.76 12.96
CA ASP A 210 0.95 -3.14 13.84
C ASP A 210 0.26 -2.45 15.04
N GLN A 211 -0.90 -1.81 14.83
CA GLN A 211 -1.70 -1.23 15.91
C GLN A 211 -2.23 -2.28 16.90
N LEU A 212 -2.68 -3.44 16.41
CA LEU A 212 -3.07 -4.55 17.29
C LEU A 212 -1.91 -5.00 18.18
N ILE A 213 -0.72 -5.19 17.58
CA ILE A 213 0.46 -5.64 18.32
C ILE A 213 0.95 -4.57 19.28
N HIS A 214 1.03 -3.32 18.84
CA HIS A 214 1.37 -2.16 19.65
C HIS A 214 0.46 -2.08 20.88
N GLY A 215 -0.87 -2.12 20.67
CA GLY A 215 -1.84 -2.08 21.77
C GLY A 215 -1.72 -3.23 22.76
N ILE A 216 -1.46 -4.46 22.28
CA ILE A 216 -1.21 -5.62 23.15
C ILE A 216 0.06 -5.40 23.97
N VAL A 217 1.12 -4.95 23.32
CA VAL A 217 2.42 -4.72 23.95
C VAL A 217 2.32 -3.66 25.02
N THR A 218 1.81 -2.48 24.68
CA THR A 218 1.69 -1.36 25.62
C THR A 218 0.77 -1.72 26.78
N MET A 219 -0.37 -2.37 26.54
CA MET A 219 -1.25 -2.85 27.62
C MET A 219 -0.53 -3.79 28.59
N ILE A 220 0.17 -4.82 28.07
CA ILE A 220 0.88 -5.79 28.92
C ILE A 220 2.00 -5.07 29.69
N ASN A 221 2.80 -4.29 28.97
CA ASN A 221 3.92 -3.56 29.52
C ASN A 221 3.47 -2.55 30.59
N ASP A 222 2.42 -1.77 30.36
CA ASP A 222 1.89 -0.78 31.32
C ASP A 222 1.28 -1.45 32.55
N THR A 223 0.69 -2.63 32.38
CA THR A 223 0.17 -3.40 33.51
C THR A 223 1.30 -3.99 34.36
N LEU A 224 2.37 -4.49 33.73
CA LEU A 224 3.54 -5.04 34.42
C LEU A 224 4.44 -3.96 35.05
N CYS A 225 4.49 -2.78 34.45
CA CYS A 225 5.36 -1.68 34.85
C CYS A 225 4.55 -0.37 34.90
N PRO A 226 3.67 -0.20 35.90
CA PRO A 226 2.81 0.98 36.00
C PRO A 226 3.64 2.24 36.22
N ASN A 227 3.23 3.34 35.60
CA ASN A 227 3.88 4.66 35.70
C ASN A 227 3.10 5.60 36.61
N LYS A 228 3.80 6.57 37.24
CA LYS A 228 3.22 7.72 37.93
C LYS A 228 3.94 9.01 37.55
N GLU A 229 3.25 10.14 37.62
CA GLU A 229 3.89 11.45 37.50
C GLU A 229 4.40 11.94 38.87
N ILE A 230 5.62 12.45 38.89
CA ILE A 230 6.21 13.15 40.03
C ILE A 230 6.55 14.58 39.63
N THR A 231 6.46 15.52 40.59
CA THR A 231 6.91 16.90 40.39
C THR A 231 8.26 17.08 41.05
N LEU A 232 9.25 17.51 40.26
CA LEU A 232 10.60 17.82 40.73
C LEU A 232 10.62 19.13 41.53
N SER A 233 11.70 19.37 42.28
CA SER A 233 11.89 20.57 43.10
C SER A 233 11.90 21.89 42.30
N ASP A 234 12.09 21.83 40.98
CA ASP A 234 12.02 22.96 40.05
C ASP A 234 10.62 23.18 39.43
N GLY A 235 9.64 22.35 39.79
CA GLY A 235 8.28 22.38 39.24
C GLY A 235 8.09 21.57 37.95
N THR A 236 9.14 20.94 37.42
CA THR A 236 9.05 20.08 36.23
C THR A 236 8.35 18.77 36.57
N LYS A 237 7.35 18.37 35.78
CA LYS A 237 6.71 17.06 35.88
C LYS A 237 7.54 16.00 35.14
N MET A 238 7.67 14.81 35.73
CA MET A 238 8.38 13.67 35.16
C MET A 238 7.57 12.39 35.37
N THR A 239 7.45 11.57 34.33
CA THR A 239 6.85 10.24 34.42
C THR A 239 7.89 9.22 34.84
N VAL A 240 7.63 8.51 35.93
CA VAL A 240 8.54 7.51 36.52
C VAL A 240 7.78 6.22 36.81
N LEU A 241 8.50 5.11 36.93
CA LEU A 241 7.92 3.85 37.41
C LEU A 241 7.27 4.06 38.79
N ASP A 242 6.03 3.60 38.94
CA ASP A 242 5.33 3.59 40.23
C ASP A 242 5.84 2.43 41.10
N THR A 243 6.95 2.65 41.79
CA THR A 243 7.58 1.66 42.68
C THR A 243 6.68 1.15 43.80
N ASP A 244 5.57 1.83 44.10
CA ASP A 244 4.66 1.46 45.18
C ASP A 244 3.65 0.40 44.70
N LYS A 245 3.27 0.46 43.41
CA LYS A 245 2.32 -0.47 42.77
C LYS A 245 2.99 -1.49 41.85
N ALA A 246 4.20 -1.21 41.38
CA ALA A 246 4.92 -2.09 40.48
C ALA A 246 5.16 -3.46 41.15
N PRO A 247 4.76 -4.56 40.48
CA PRO A 247 5.12 -5.91 40.91
C PRO A 247 6.63 -6.13 40.86
N ILE A 248 7.09 -7.16 41.56
CA ILE A 248 8.50 -7.56 41.63
C ILE A 248 8.71 -8.92 40.98
N GLY A 249 9.93 -9.16 40.49
CA GLY A 249 10.40 -10.49 40.15
C GLY A 249 10.53 -11.38 41.38
N ASP A 250 10.52 -12.70 41.16
CA ASP A 250 10.83 -13.74 42.15
C ASP A 250 12.34 -14.01 42.25
N ASP A 251 13.16 -13.18 41.59
CA ASP A 251 14.62 -13.25 41.64
C ASP A 251 15.17 -12.68 42.96
N GLU A 252 16.43 -13.00 43.28
CA GLU A 252 17.09 -12.55 44.50
C GLU A 252 17.11 -11.02 44.65
N ASN A 253 17.14 -10.28 43.53
CA ASN A 253 17.18 -8.82 43.54
C ASN A 253 15.79 -8.19 43.54
N LYS A 254 14.70 -8.98 43.55
CA LYS A 254 13.31 -8.50 43.46
C LYS A 254 13.16 -7.48 42.32
N THR A 255 13.58 -7.84 41.11
CA THR A 255 13.68 -6.95 39.95
C THR A 255 12.34 -6.26 39.68
N MET A 256 12.34 -4.92 39.55
CA MET A 256 11.15 -4.11 39.25
C MET A 256 11.26 -3.48 37.86
N GLY A 257 10.11 -3.22 37.22
CA GLY A 257 10.06 -2.47 35.96
C GLY A 257 10.61 -3.23 34.75
N ALA A 258 10.77 -4.56 34.85
CA ALA A 258 11.18 -5.38 33.74
C ALA A 258 10.00 -5.62 32.78
N GLU A 259 10.01 -4.91 31.64
CA GLU A 259 9.01 -5.08 30.59
C GLU A 259 9.13 -6.47 29.92
N LEU A 260 7.99 -7.07 29.55
CA LEU A 260 7.98 -8.37 28.87
C LEU A 260 8.47 -8.24 27.43
N PHE A 261 7.98 -7.23 26.74
CA PHE A 261 8.38 -6.90 25.39
C PHE A 261 9.22 -5.63 25.42
N LYS A 262 10.38 -5.68 24.77
CA LYS A 262 11.40 -4.66 24.82
C LYS A 262 11.66 -4.09 23.43
N ARG A 263 11.90 -2.79 23.35
CA ARG A 263 12.39 -2.13 22.12
C ARG A 263 13.86 -2.52 21.91
N ARG A 264 14.24 -2.85 20.68
CA ARG A 264 15.59 -3.39 20.36
C ARG A 264 16.73 -2.45 20.75
N THR A 265 16.51 -1.14 20.68
CA THR A 265 17.54 -0.11 20.76
C THR A 265 17.43 0.78 22.00
N GLN A 266 16.30 0.76 22.71
CA GLN A 266 16.04 1.67 23.81
C GLN A 266 15.34 0.95 24.97
N ASP A 267 15.89 1.14 26.17
CA ASP A 267 15.27 0.64 27.39
C ASP A 267 14.03 1.46 27.74
N ARG A 268 13.02 0.82 28.33
CA ARG A 268 11.83 1.52 28.81
C ARG A 268 12.11 2.55 29.88
N TYR A 269 13.07 2.27 30.75
CA TYR A 269 13.41 3.14 31.87
C TYR A 269 14.89 3.52 31.86
N THR A 270 15.19 4.72 32.35
CA THR A 270 16.56 5.17 32.63
C THR A 270 16.66 5.55 34.11
N GLU A 271 17.63 4.95 34.80
CA GLU A 271 17.87 5.24 36.22
C GLU A 271 18.46 6.65 36.37
N LYS A 272 17.80 7.49 37.17
CA LYS A 272 18.26 8.83 37.51
C LYS A 272 18.13 9.09 39.00
N THR A 273 19.12 9.76 39.59
CA THR A 273 19.00 10.29 40.96
C THR A 273 18.45 11.71 40.90
N VAL A 274 17.23 11.90 41.39
CA VAL A 274 16.56 13.20 41.40
C VAL A 274 16.31 13.67 42.83
N THR A 275 16.23 14.99 43.02
CA THR A 275 15.91 15.58 44.33
C THR A 275 14.44 15.96 44.37
N VAL A 276 13.66 15.14 45.07
CA VAL A 276 12.22 15.34 45.28
C VAL A 276 12.00 15.98 46.64
N LEU A 277 11.02 16.86 46.78
CA LEU A 277 10.62 17.38 48.08
C LEU A 277 9.79 16.31 48.81
N ASP A 278 10.15 15.97 50.05
CA ASP A 278 9.32 15.09 50.88
C ASP A 278 8.02 15.77 51.34
N GLU A 279 7.13 15.01 52.00
CA GLU A 279 5.86 15.53 52.56
C GLU A 279 6.05 16.70 53.55
N ASP A 280 7.28 16.87 54.08
CA ASP A 280 7.68 17.93 55.00
C ASP A 280 8.41 19.11 54.30
N GLY A 281 8.55 19.07 52.97
CA GLY A 281 9.17 20.12 52.15
C GLY A 281 10.71 20.10 52.12
N ASN A 282 11.36 19.02 52.56
CA ASN A 282 12.81 18.87 52.52
C ASN A 282 13.28 18.15 51.24
N PRO A 283 14.38 18.61 50.62
CA PRO A 283 14.95 17.96 49.45
C PRO A 283 15.58 16.61 49.81
N LYS A 284 15.04 15.52 49.25
CA LYS A 284 15.55 14.15 49.39
C LYS A 284 16.01 13.63 48.04
N ALA A 285 17.24 13.12 47.99
CA ALA A 285 17.75 12.40 46.82
C ALA A 285 17.10 11.01 46.76
N VAL A 286 16.34 10.74 45.70
CA VAL A 286 15.68 9.47 45.44
C VAL A 286 16.11 8.98 44.06
N THR A 287 16.48 7.71 43.97
CA THR A 287 16.69 7.05 42.67
C THR A 287 15.33 6.74 42.08
N VAL A 288 15.06 7.27 40.89
CA VAL A 288 13.84 7.05 40.13
C VAL A 288 14.16 6.39 38.79
N TYR A 289 13.21 5.62 38.29
CA TYR A 289 13.27 5.03 36.96
C TYR A 289 12.44 5.90 36.04
N GLU A 290 13.10 6.83 35.34
CA GLU A 290 12.45 7.75 34.38
C GLU A 290 11.95 6.96 33.18
N TYR A 291 10.67 7.14 32.83
CA TYR A 291 10.07 6.50 31.67
C TYR A 291 10.55 7.18 30.38
N ASN A 292 10.99 6.37 29.43
CA ASN A 292 11.39 6.81 28.10
C ASN A 292 10.20 6.69 27.13
N PRO A 293 9.45 7.78 26.86
CA PRO A 293 8.25 7.73 26.03
C PRO A 293 8.57 7.43 24.57
N GLU A 294 7.56 6.98 23.83
CA GLU A 294 7.62 6.90 22.37
C GLU A 294 7.63 8.29 21.76
N ASN A 295 8.51 8.50 20.78
CA ASN A 295 8.57 9.70 19.97
C ASN A 295 8.20 9.33 18.52
N PRO A 296 7.09 9.85 17.98
CA PRO A 296 6.69 9.59 16.59
C PRO A 296 7.75 9.89 15.53
N ASP A 297 8.66 10.83 15.81
CA ASP A 297 9.74 11.20 14.89
C ASP A 297 10.99 10.30 15.00
N ASP A 298 11.06 9.45 16.04
CA ASP A 298 12.16 8.52 16.26
C ASP A 298 11.67 7.07 16.17
N HIS A 299 11.87 6.49 14.98
CA HIS A 299 11.55 5.10 14.66
C HIS A 299 11.99 4.09 15.74
N TYR A 300 13.17 4.32 16.34
CA TYR A 300 13.77 3.39 17.31
C TYR A 300 13.11 3.45 18.70
N SER A 301 12.39 4.53 18.97
CA SER A 301 11.70 4.71 20.25
C SER A 301 10.34 4.01 20.30
N LEU A 302 9.82 3.54 19.15
CA LEU A 302 8.45 3.06 19.01
C LEU A 302 8.30 1.56 19.34
N TYR A 303 7.15 1.17 19.89
CA TYR A 303 6.72 -0.23 20.03
C TYR A 303 6.06 -0.75 18.75
N THR A 304 6.75 -0.62 17.61
CA THR A 304 6.33 -1.23 16.34
C THR A 304 6.82 -2.67 16.23
N THR A 305 6.15 -3.48 15.42
CA THR A 305 6.54 -4.87 15.14
C THR A 305 7.98 -5.03 14.62
N ASP A 306 8.53 -4.01 13.98
CA ASP A 306 9.92 -3.95 13.51
C ASP A 306 10.92 -3.80 14.67
N GLN A 307 10.62 -2.91 15.62
CA GLN A 307 11.49 -2.61 16.77
C GLN A 307 11.24 -3.49 17.99
N LEU A 308 10.18 -4.30 17.97
CA LEU A 308 9.81 -5.16 19.08
C LEU A 308 10.67 -6.43 19.17
N GLY A 309 11.03 -6.79 20.40
CA GLY A 309 11.58 -8.09 20.76
C GLY A 309 11.03 -8.59 22.10
N VAL A 310 11.18 -9.88 22.37
CA VAL A 310 11.01 -10.40 23.74
C VAL A 310 12.22 -9.99 24.55
N ASN A 311 12.01 -9.54 25.79
CA ASN A 311 13.11 -9.09 26.64
C ASN A 311 14.14 -10.22 26.85
N PRO A 312 15.40 -10.05 26.38
CA PRO A 312 16.40 -11.11 26.43
C PRO A 312 16.84 -11.46 27.84
N GLU A 313 16.70 -10.53 28.79
CA GLU A 313 17.02 -10.80 30.19
C GLU A 313 15.99 -11.74 30.83
N LEU A 314 14.71 -11.62 30.44
CA LEU A 314 13.65 -12.54 30.86
C LEU A 314 13.75 -13.91 30.18
N MET A 315 14.28 -13.97 28.96
CA MET A 315 14.55 -15.24 28.29
C MET A 315 15.67 -16.03 28.97
N LYS A 316 16.68 -15.35 29.51
CA LYS A 316 17.77 -16.00 30.28
C LYS A 316 17.32 -16.37 31.67
N ASP A 317 16.55 -15.50 32.31
CA ASP A 317 16.09 -15.65 33.68
C ASP A 317 14.61 -15.25 33.82
N PRO A 318 13.69 -16.23 33.72
CA PRO A 318 12.26 -15.96 33.85
C PRO A 318 11.83 -15.45 35.24
N SER A 319 12.65 -15.65 36.28
CA SER A 319 12.32 -15.19 37.64
C SER A 319 12.27 -13.67 37.76
N LYS A 320 12.92 -12.95 36.84
CA LYS A 320 12.90 -11.48 36.76
C LYS A 320 11.58 -10.89 36.24
N LEU A 321 10.65 -11.71 35.77
CA LEU A 321 9.35 -11.23 35.28
C LEU A 321 8.52 -10.72 36.48
N PRO A 322 8.06 -9.45 36.46
CA PRO A 322 7.43 -8.84 37.63
C PRO A 322 5.98 -9.32 37.78
N LEU A 323 5.78 -10.44 38.48
CA LEU A 323 4.46 -11.02 38.78
C LEU A 323 4.19 -11.16 40.28
N SER A 324 5.22 -11.05 41.12
CA SER A 324 5.12 -11.23 42.56
C SER A 324 4.70 -9.93 43.24
N ALA A 325 3.95 -10.05 44.34
CA ALA A 325 3.50 -8.91 45.12
C ALA A 325 4.67 -8.14 45.72
N ASN A 326 4.60 -6.81 45.65
CA ASN A 326 5.52 -5.91 46.33
C ASN A 326 4.99 -5.65 47.75
N GLU A 327 5.86 -5.70 48.77
CA GLU A 327 5.50 -5.41 50.16
C GLU A 327 4.83 -4.03 50.33
N SER A 328 5.14 -3.10 49.43
CA SER A 328 4.60 -1.73 49.41
C SER A 328 3.18 -1.63 48.80
N SER A 329 2.74 -2.63 48.03
CA SER A 329 1.42 -2.64 47.39
C SER A 329 0.29 -3.14 48.29
N GLY A 330 0.59 -3.35 49.59
CA GLY A 330 -0.37 -3.83 50.60
C GLY A 330 -0.65 -5.33 50.53
N HIS A 331 0.03 -6.07 49.65
CA HIS A 331 -0.09 -7.50 49.49
C HIS A 331 1.14 -8.21 50.06
N VAL A 332 0.91 -9.18 50.95
CA VAL A 332 1.98 -9.95 51.61
C VAL A 332 2.00 -11.36 51.01
N ASP A 333 3.07 -11.66 50.28
CA ASP A 333 3.44 -12.95 49.69
C ASP A 333 2.55 -13.50 48.54
N GLY A 334 3.21 -13.97 47.48
CA GLY A 334 2.62 -14.70 46.36
C GLY A 334 2.54 -13.91 45.04
N TYR A 335 2.09 -14.60 43.98
CA TYR A 335 1.75 -13.95 42.71
C TYR A 335 0.52 -13.06 42.89
N THR A 336 0.57 -11.87 42.31
CA THR A 336 -0.50 -10.88 42.48
C THR A 336 -1.73 -11.30 41.67
N LEU A 337 -2.75 -11.86 42.31
CA LEU A 337 -4.01 -12.21 41.64
C LEU A 337 -4.66 -10.96 41.01
N ASP A 338 -4.53 -9.81 41.65
CA ASP A 338 -5.04 -8.53 41.18
C ASP A 338 -4.38 -8.11 39.85
N LEU A 339 -3.07 -8.37 39.68
CA LEU A 339 -2.36 -8.13 38.42
C LEU A 339 -2.96 -8.96 37.27
N CYS A 340 -3.24 -10.24 37.54
CA CYS A 340 -3.91 -11.10 36.55
C CYS A 340 -5.32 -10.62 36.23
N GLN A 341 -6.05 -10.09 37.20
CA GLN A 341 -7.38 -9.50 37.00
C GLN A 341 -7.29 -8.19 36.22
N ASP A 342 -6.30 -7.34 36.49
CA ASP A 342 -6.06 -6.08 35.78
C ASP A 342 -5.64 -6.33 34.33
N LEU A 343 -4.79 -7.34 34.08
CA LEU A 343 -4.47 -7.81 32.74
C LEU A 343 -5.72 -8.28 32.00
N LEU A 344 -6.56 -9.10 32.65
CA LEU A 344 -7.80 -9.59 32.03
C LEU A 344 -8.78 -8.45 31.74
N LYS A 345 -8.93 -7.51 32.66
CA LYS A 345 -9.79 -6.33 32.51
C LYS A 345 -9.30 -5.43 31.39
N SER A 346 -7.99 -5.19 31.32
CA SER A 346 -7.38 -4.38 30.26
C SER A 346 -7.46 -5.08 28.90
N TRP A 347 -7.32 -6.41 28.87
CA TRP A 347 -7.52 -7.21 27.65
C TRP A 347 -8.94 -7.11 27.09
N GLN A 348 -9.95 -7.08 27.97
CA GLN A 348 -11.36 -6.91 27.60
C GLN A 348 -11.74 -5.44 27.37
N GLY A 349 -10.88 -4.51 27.79
CA GLY A 349 -11.04 -3.08 27.60
C GLY A 349 -10.95 -2.68 26.13
N LYS A 350 -11.54 -1.53 25.81
CA LYS A 350 -11.42 -0.92 24.49
C LYS A 350 -10.04 -0.28 24.38
N PHE A 351 -9.32 -0.55 23.29
CA PHE A 351 -7.96 -0.01 23.09
C PHE A 351 -7.86 0.90 21.86
N GLY A 352 -8.60 0.63 20.78
CA GLY A 352 -8.39 1.38 19.53
C GLY A 352 -9.48 1.19 18.48
N VAL A 353 -9.39 2.01 17.44
CA VAL A 353 -10.21 1.96 16.22
C VAL A 353 -9.44 1.27 15.10
N LEU A 354 -10.14 0.59 14.19
CA LEU A 354 -9.55 -0.06 13.01
C LEU A 354 -9.33 0.95 11.87
N ASP A 355 -10.29 1.86 11.70
CA ASP A 355 -10.30 2.92 10.69
C ASP A 355 -10.59 4.25 11.40
N PRO A 356 -9.79 5.32 11.19
CA PRO A 356 -10.02 6.62 11.82
C PRO A 356 -11.35 7.28 11.40
N ASN A 357 -11.96 6.86 10.31
CA ASN A 357 -13.30 7.31 9.89
C ASN A 357 -14.42 6.62 10.69
N SER A 358 -14.11 5.59 11.47
CA SER A 358 -15.07 4.87 12.32
C SER A 358 -15.08 5.41 13.75
N MET A 359 -16.27 5.51 14.34
CA MET A 359 -16.44 5.80 15.77
C MET A 359 -16.35 4.55 16.65
N THR A 360 -16.16 3.37 16.06
CA THR A 360 -16.19 2.11 16.79
C THR A 360 -14.81 1.78 17.35
N THR A 361 -14.72 1.78 18.67
CA THR A 361 -13.56 1.31 19.42
C THR A 361 -13.73 -0.16 19.80
N TYR A 362 -12.70 -0.96 19.60
CA TYR A 362 -12.70 -2.40 19.82
C TYR A 362 -11.81 -2.80 21.01
N ASN A 363 -12.12 -3.94 21.63
CA ASN A 363 -11.12 -4.68 22.42
C ASN A 363 -10.24 -5.53 21.49
N PHE A 364 -9.21 -6.18 22.01
CA PHE A 364 -8.26 -6.93 21.16
C PHE A 364 -8.90 -8.06 20.35
N CYS A 365 -9.83 -8.82 20.94
CA CYS A 365 -10.49 -9.93 20.26
C CYS A 365 -11.43 -9.44 19.15
N ASP A 366 -12.25 -8.44 19.46
CA ASP A 366 -13.20 -7.85 18.52
C ASP A 366 -12.49 -7.09 17.41
N TYR A 367 -11.34 -6.46 17.72
CA TYR A 367 -10.50 -5.78 16.73
C TYR A 367 -9.97 -6.78 15.72
N TYR A 368 -9.38 -7.88 16.17
CA TYR A 368 -8.88 -8.92 15.28
C TYR A 368 -10.00 -9.51 14.41
N GLY A 369 -11.18 -9.75 15.01
CA GLY A 369 -12.37 -10.20 14.29
C GLY A 369 -12.84 -9.20 13.23
N ALA A 370 -12.86 -7.91 13.57
CA ALA A 370 -13.24 -6.83 12.66
C ALA A 370 -12.23 -6.68 11.51
N MET A 371 -10.92 -6.70 11.81
CA MET A 371 -9.82 -6.65 10.84
C MET A 371 -9.95 -7.76 9.79
N VAL A 372 -10.06 -9.02 10.23
CA VAL A 372 -10.24 -10.17 9.33
C VAL A 372 -11.57 -10.08 8.57
N GLY A 373 -12.64 -9.62 9.23
CA GLY A 373 -13.95 -9.44 8.63
C GLY A 373 -13.95 -8.39 7.51
N GLN A 374 -13.30 -7.25 7.71
CA GLN A 374 -13.15 -6.18 6.73
C GLN A 374 -12.46 -6.69 5.46
N PHE A 375 -11.34 -7.42 5.59
CA PHE A 375 -10.65 -7.99 4.43
C PHE A 375 -11.47 -9.05 3.72
N ALA A 376 -12.20 -9.89 4.46
CA ALA A 376 -13.10 -10.86 3.85
C ALA A 376 -14.22 -10.16 3.05
N THR A 377 -14.82 -9.11 3.59
CA THR A 377 -15.84 -8.33 2.89
C THR A 377 -15.26 -7.64 1.66
N LEU A 378 -14.12 -6.96 1.80
CA LEU A 378 -13.45 -6.26 0.70
C LEU A 378 -13.06 -7.22 -0.43
N GLY A 379 -12.50 -8.38 -0.09
CA GLY A 379 -12.16 -9.42 -1.07
C GLY A 379 -13.39 -9.95 -1.83
N ASN A 380 -14.52 -10.12 -1.16
CA ASN A 380 -15.77 -10.50 -1.82
C ASN A 380 -16.30 -9.41 -2.76
N VAL A 381 -16.19 -8.14 -2.37
CA VAL A 381 -16.59 -6.99 -3.22
C VAL A 381 -15.73 -6.95 -4.48
N TRP A 382 -14.40 -6.98 -4.35
CA TRP A 382 -13.50 -6.97 -5.51
C TRP A 382 -13.70 -8.16 -6.42
N LYS A 383 -13.89 -9.36 -5.86
CA LYS A 383 -14.22 -10.55 -6.65
C LYS A 383 -15.48 -10.34 -7.49
N GLY A 384 -16.54 -9.79 -6.90
CA GLY A 384 -17.76 -9.48 -7.63
C GLY A 384 -17.58 -8.42 -8.73
N ILE A 385 -16.74 -7.40 -8.48
CA ILE A 385 -16.40 -6.39 -9.49
C ILE A 385 -15.65 -7.03 -10.67
N ILE A 386 -14.64 -7.85 -10.40
CA ILE A 386 -13.84 -8.55 -11.42
C ILE A 386 -14.75 -9.44 -12.29
N GLU A 387 -15.59 -10.28 -11.67
CA GLU A 387 -16.51 -11.18 -12.41
C GLU A 387 -17.47 -10.41 -13.33
N ASN A 388 -17.96 -9.24 -12.88
CA ASN A 388 -18.82 -8.37 -13.70
C ASN A 388 -18.05 -7.70 -14.84
N GLN A 389 -16.82 -7.23 -14.58
CA GLN A 389 -15.96 -6.59 -15.59
C GLN A 389 -15.54 -7.60 -16.66
N GLU A 390 -15.12 -8.81 -16.29
CA GLU A 390 -14.80 -9.89 -17.23
C GLU A 390 -15.98 -10.22 -18.15
N THR A 391 -17.19 -10.29 -17.59
CA THR A 391 -18.41 -10.53 -18.36
C THR A 391 -18.67 -9.40 -19.37
N THR A 392 -18.45 -8.15 -18.95
CA THR A 392 -18.61 -6.97 -19.79
C THR A 392 -17.61 -6.98 -20.93
N VAL A 393 -16.32 -7.19 -20.65
CA VAL A 393 -15.25 -7.31 -21.64
C VAL A 393 -15.59 -8.40 -22.65
N TYR A 394 -15.97 -9.59 -22.18
CA TYR A 394 -16.37 -10.70 -23.05
C TYR A 394 -17.53 -10.33 -23.98
N SER A 395 -18.55 -9.62 -23.48
CA SER A 395 -19.68 -9.19 -24.31
C SER A 395 -19.29 -8.16 -25.38
N VAL A 396 -18.40 -7.24 -25.04
CA VAL A 396 -17.89 -6.19 -25.93
C VAL A 396 -16.98 -6.81 -26.99
N GLU A 397 -16.09 -7.71 -26.60
CA GLU A 397 -15.22 -8.44 -27.51
C GLU A 397 -16.02 -9.27 -28.50
N LYS A 398 -17.07 -9.96 -28.04
CA LYS A 398 -17.99 -10.67 -28.93
C LYS A 398 -18.71 -9.73 -29.91
N ALA A 399 -19.11 -8.54 -29.46
CA ALA A 399 -19.72 -7.54 -30.35
C ALA A 399 -18.70 -7.03 -31.37
N ARG A 400 -17.46 -6.76 -30.95
CA ARG A 400 -16.34 -6.37 -31.81
C ARG A 400 -16.06 -7.43 -32.88
N GLN A 401 -16.00 -8.71 -32.50
CA GLN A 401 -15.80 -9.82 -33.44
C GLN A 401 -16.94 -9.98 -34.45
N ASN A 402 -18.17 -9.58 -34.13
CA ASN A 402 -19.27 -9.62 -35.10
C ASN A 402 -19.16 -8.50 -36.15
N GLU A 403 -18.55 -7.37 -35.80
CA GLU A 403 -18.41 -6.20 -36.69
C GLU A 403 -17.08 -6.24 -37.48
N MET A 404 -15.98 -6.58 -36.80
CA MET A 404 -14.63 -6.72 -37.38
C MET A 404 -14.37 -8.11 -37.97
N GLY A 405 -15.25 -9.07 -37.71
CA GLY A 405 -15.16 -10.41 -38.27
C GLY A 405 -15.33 -10.35 -39.77
N VAL A 406 -14.22 -10.43 -40.50
CA VAL A 406 -14.23 -10.59 -41.95
C VAL A 406 -15.03 -11.85 -42.27
N SER A 407 -16.18 -11.68 -42.92
CA SER A 407 -16.99 -12.80 -43.37
C SER A 407 -16.18 -13.58 -44.41
N THR A 408 -15.77 -14.80 -44.09
CA THR A 408 -15.12 -15.71 -45.06
C THR A 408 -15.96 -15.89 -46.33
N ASP A 409 -17.28 -15.72 -46.24
CA ASP A 409 -18.17 -15.75 -47.39
C ASP A 409 -18.07 -14.47 -48.24
N GLU A 410 -17.80 -13.32 -47.63
CA GLU A 410 -17.60 -12.04 -48.32
C GLU A 410 -16.21 -11.98 -48.97
N GLU A 411 -15.15 -12.42 -48.28
CA GLU A 411 -13.84 -12.60 -48.91
C GLU A 411 -13.86 -13.67 -50.01
N LEU A 412 -14.59 -14.77 -49.84
CA LEU A 412 -14.79 -15.76 -50.90
C LEU A 412 -15.58 -15.17 -52.07
N SER A 413 -16.60 -14.36 -51.80
CA SER A 413 -17.39 -13.68 -52.83
C SER A 413 -16.54 -12.67 -53.62
N ASP A 414 -15.68 -11.92 -52.94
CA ASP A 414 -14.76 -10.97 -53.58
C ASP A 414 -13.64 -11.69 -54.31
N LEU A 415 -13.12 -12.80 -53.80
CA LEU A 415 -12.17 -13.66 -54.51
C LEU A 415 -12.80 -14.25 -55.78
N ILE A 416 -14.05 -14.72 -55.71
CA ILE A 416 -14.79 -15.20 -56.87
C ILE A 416 -15.00 -14.06 -57.88
N LYS A 417 -15.37 -12.85 -57.43
CA LYS A 417 -15.46 -11.68 -58.30
C LYS A 417 -14.13 -11.37 -58.97
N TYR A 418 -13.03 -11.29 -58.24
CA TYR A 418 -11.71 -11.03 -58.81
C TYR A 418 -11.31 -12.13 -59.81
N GLN A 419 -11.59 -13.40 -59.50
CA GLN A 419 -11.35 -14.51 -60.41
C GLN A 419 -12.21 -14.41 -61.68
N GLN A 420 -13.48 -14.01 -61.57
CA GLN A 420 -14.36 -13.79 -62.72
C GLN A 420 -13.92 -12.58 -63.55
N CYS A 421 -13.57 -11.46 -62.92
CA CYS A 421 -13.04 -10.27 -63.57
C CYS A 421 -11.71 -10.56 -64.28
N TYR A 422 -10.83 -11.35 -63.68
CA TYR A 422 -9.57 -11.79 -64.30
C TYR A 422 -9.82 -12.69 -65.51
N ASN A 423 -10.73 -13.67 -65.38
CA ASN A 423 -11.12 -14.54 -66.51
C ASN A 423 -11.79 -13.73 -67.64
N ALA A 424 -12.63 -12.76 -67.32
CA ALA A 424 -13.28 -11.88 -68.29
C ALA A 424 -12.25 -10.98 -69.01
N SER A 425 -11.32 -10.40 -68.26
CA SER A 425 -10.23 -9.57 -68.79
C SER A 425 -9.29 -10.38 -69.67
N SER A 426 -8.96 -11.61 -69.26
CA SER A 426 -8.14 -12.53 -70.07
C SER A 426 -8.83 -12.86 -71.39
N ARG A 427 -10.14 -13.16 -71.38
CA ARG A 427 -10.92 -13.37 -72.61
C ARG A 427 -10.97 -12.13 -73.49
N TYR A 428 -11.12 -10.95 -72.89
CA TYR A 428 -11.11 -9.68 -73.62
C TYR A 428 -9.76 -9.43 -74.31
N ILE A 429 -8.65 -9.71 -73.62
CA ILE A 429 -7.31 -9.66 -74.19
C ILE A 429 -7.16 -10.67 -75.33
N THR A 430 -7.63 -11.91 -75.17
CA THR A 430 -7.60 -12.92 -76.26
C THR A 430 -8.39 -12.47 -77.48
N VAL A 431 -9.58 -11.88 -77.29
CA VAL A 431 -10.39 -11.37 -78.41
C VAL A 431 -9.70 -10.18 -79.09
N ILE A 432 -9.04 -9.31 -78.33
CA ILE A 432 -8.21 -8.25 -78.89
C ILE A 432 -7.03 -8.83 -79.67
N ASP A 433 -6.35 -9.84 -79.12
CA ASP A 433 -5.22 -10.51 -79.78
C ASP A 433 -5.65 -11.16 -81.10
N GLU A 434 -6.79 -11.86 -81.12
CA GLU A 434 -7.39 -12.40 -82.34
C GLU A 434 -7.78 -11.31 -83.34
N MET A 435 -8.33 -10.17 -82.88
CA MET A 435 -8.65 -9.05 -83.77
C MET A 435 -7.39 -8.39 -84.35
N ILE A 436 -6.34 -8.23 -83.55
CA ILE A 436 -5.05 -7.70 -83.99
C ILE A 436 -4.40 -8.68 -84.98
N GLU A 437 -4.38 -9.97 -84.68
CA GLU A 437 -3.87 -11.00 -85.57
C GLU A 437 -4.64 -11.03 -86.89
N HIS A 438 -5.96 -10.90 -86.84
CA HIS A 438 -6.80 -10.86 -88.04
C HIS A 438 -6.58 -9.60 -88.89
N LEU A 439 -6.30 -8.44 -88.27
CA LEU A 439 -5.90 -7.21 -88.96
C LEU A 439 -4.51 -7.33 -89.58
N ILE A 440 -3.56 -7.98 -88.90
CA ILE A 440 -2.18 -8.18 -89.37
C ILE A 440 -2.12 -9.20 -90.52
N THR A 441 -2.92 -10.26 -90.50
CA THR A 441 -2.93 -11.30 -91.56
C THR A 441 -3.76 -10.93 -92.80
N ARG A 442 -4.60 -9.89 -92.73
CA ARG A 442 -5.38 -9.38 -93.88
C ARG A 442 -4.81 -8.11 -94.53
N MET A 443 -3.74 -7.53 -94.01
CA MET A 443 -2.84 -6.65 -94.78
C MET A 443 -1.84 -7.49 -95.56
#